data_AF-A0A9P6WW51-F1
#
_entry.id   AF-A0A9P6WW51-F1
#
_cell.length_a   1.000
_cell.length_b   1.000
_cell.length_c   1.000
_cell.angle_alpha   90.00
_cell.angle_beta   90.00
_cell.angle_gamma   90.00
#
_symmetry.space_group_name_H-M   'P 1'
#
loop_
_entity.id
_entity.type
_entity.pdbx_description
1 polymer ?
#
loop_
_entity_poly.entity_id
_entity_poly.type
_entity_poly.pdbx_seq_one_letter_code
_entity_poly.pdbx_strand_id
1 'polypeptide(L)'
;MKPNRGRPKVLSAADERYCVRQFTKNRVPSAVKVAECLENDIGKKVGVETVRRALRKAGLGAIEKPKKPLLSAKIIRNRLSWYITHKDWTMTVKHGGGSITLWSAITYAGVGWMCKINVNMDKELYKEILEDELECTIEYGLNRLGFERHQVIFQHDNDPKHTSKVVKEYLQKQSYTVLQWPA
;
A
#
# COMPACT_ATOMS: atom_id res chain seq x y z
N MET A 1 -2.08 -53.99 -22.48
CA MET A 1 -2.97 -53.07 -23.23
C MET A 1 -2.11 -52.03 -23.95
N LYS A 2 -2.23 -51.91 -25.28
CA LYS A 2 -1.52 -50.83 -26.01
C LYS A 2 -2.23 -49.50 -25.70
N PRO A 3 -1.52 -48.42 -25.34
CA PRO A 3 -2.17 -47.13 -25.09
C PRO A 3 -2.82 -46.64 -26.38
N ASN A 4 -4.07 -46.17 -26.29
CA ASN A 4 -4.79 -45.58 -27.42
C ASN A 4 -4.00 -44.38 -27.94
N ARG A 5 -3.53 -44.47 -29.19
CA ARG A 5 -2.84 -43.38 -29.89
C ARG A 5 -3.87 -42.40 -30.40
N GLY A 6 -4.22 -41.42 -29.56
CA GLY A 6 -5.08 -40.30 -29.94
C GLY A 6 -4.48 -39.47 -31.08
N ARG A 7 -5.24 -38.48 -31.57
CA ARG A 7 -4.80 -37.56 -32.63
C ARG A 7 -3.44 -36.94 -32.29
N PRO A 8 -2.45 -36.97 -33.21
CA PRO A 8 -1.16 -36.34 -32.99
C PRO A 8 -1.29 -34.86 -32.64
N LYS A 9 -0.44 -34.39 -31.73
CA LYS A 9 -0.40 -32.97 -31.35
C LYS A 9 0.12 -32.13 -32.51
N VAL A 10 -0.52 -30.99 -32.74
CA VAL A 10 -0.12 -30.02 -33.77
C VAL A 10 1.23 -29.36 -33.40
N LEU A 11 1.44 -29.08 -32.12
CA LEU A 11 2.70 -28.55 -31.60
C LEU A 11 3.59 -29.69 -31.09
N SER A 12 4.84 -29.68 -31.53
CA SER A 12 5.90 -30.53 -30.97
C SER A 12 6.40 -29.96 -29.64
N ALA A 13 7.19 -30.73 -28.89
CA ALA A 13 7.82 -30.24 -27.67
C ALA A 13 8.77 -29.05 -27.93
N ALA A 14 9.39 -28.98 -29.11
CA ALA A 14 10.24 -27.85 -29.50
C ALA A 14 9.40 -26.59 -29.72
N ASP A 15 8.23 -26.73 -30.36
CA ASP A 15 7.32 -25.61 -30.60
C ASP A 15 6.71 -25.09 -29.30
N GLU A 16 6.32 -25.99 -28.38
CA GLU A 16 5.85 -25.61 -27.04
C GLU A 16 6.93 -24.80 -26.28
N ARG A 17 8.20 -25.23 -26.33
CA ARG A 17 9.33 -24.48 -25.73
C ARG A 17 9.56 -23.13 -26.41
N TYR A 18 9.43 -23.07 -27.72
CA TYR A 18 9.54 -21.82 -28.47
C TYR A 18 8.46 -20.82 -28.00
N CYS A 19 7.20 -21.25 -27.88
CA CYS A 19 6.11 -20.42 -27.37
C CYS A 19 6.40 -19.83 -25.98
N VAL A 20 6.89 -20.68 -25.06
CA VAL A 20 7.27 -20.25 -23.70
C VAL A 20 8.44 -19.26 -23.73
N ARG A 21 9.43 -19.48 -24.61
CA ARG A 21 10.59 -18.60 -24.76
C ARG A 21 10.20 -17.21 -25.27
N GLN A 22 9.21 -17.13 -26.17
CA GLN A 22 8.72 -15.84 -26.67
C GLN A 22 8.18 -14.95 -25.55
N PHE A 23 7.56 -15.52 -24.52
CA PHE A 23 7.11 -14.76 -23.34
C PHE A 23 8.23 -14.48 -22.34
N THR A 24 9.07 -15.46 -22.05
CA THR A 24 10.06 -15.35 -20.96
C THR A 24 11.29 -14.52 -21.34
N LYS A 25 11.78 -14.64 -22.58
CA LYS A 25 12.96 -13.90 -23.06
C LYS A 25 12.58 -12.72 -23.93
N ASN A 26 11.75 -12.96 -24.94
CA ASN A 26 11.43 -11.95 -25.95
C ASN A 26 10.27 -11.03 -25.52
N ARG A 27 9.63 -11.33 -24.39
CA ARG A 27 8.58 -10.52 -23.75
C ARG A 27 7.40 -10.19 -24.67
N VAL A 28 7.07 -11.11 -25.58
CA VAL A 28 5.90 -11.00 -26.44
C VAL A 28 4.64 -10.89 -25.57
N PRO A 29 3.73 -9.92 -25.83
CA PRO A 29 2.67 -9.59 -24.88
C PRO A 29 1.45 -10.51 -24.97
N SER A 30 1.27 -11.27 -26.06
CA SER A 30 0.03 -12.03 -26.27
C SER A 30 0.23 -13.33 -27.05
N ALA A 31 -0.68 -14.29 -26.81
CA ALA A 31 -0.71 -15.56 -27.53
C ALA A 31 -1.00 -15.39 -29.03
N VAL A 32 -1.66 -14.29 -29.43
CA VAL A 32 -1.90 -13.94 -30.84
C VAL A 32 -0.57 -13.64 -31.52
N LYS A 33 0.25 -12.79 -30.90
CA LYS A 33 1.59 -12.47 -31.42
C LYS A 33 2.51 -13.67 -31.44
N VAL A 34 2.40 -14.58 -30.48
CA VAL A 34 3.16 -15.83 -30.53
C VAL A 34 2.69 -16.75 -31.68
N ALA A 35 1.40 -16.77 -32.03
CA ALA A 35 0.92 -17.50 -33.20
C ALA A 35 1.47 -16.90 -34.51
N GLU A 36 1.51 -15.57 -34.63
CA GLU A 36 2.16 -14.88 -35.75
C GLU A 36 3.66 -15.23 -35.82
N CYS A 37 4.38 -15.21 -34.69
CA CYS A 37 5.80 -15.60 -34.64
C CYS A 37 6.03 -17.06 -35.04
N LEU A 38 5.14 -17.98 -34.66
CA LEU A 38 5.22 -19.39 -35.07
C LEU A 38 5.05 -19.54 -36.59
N GLU A 39 4.16 -18.76 -37.19
CA GLU A 39 3.94 -18.77 -38.64
C GLU A 39 5.13 -18.13 -39.37
N ASN A 40 5.67 -17.01 -38.88
CA ASN A 40 6.77 -16.31 -39.54
C ASN A 40 8.14 -16.99 -39.38
N ASP A 41 8.46 -17.50 -38.18
CA ASP A 41 9.81 -18.03 -37.89
C ASP A 41 9.93 -19.52 -38.21
N ILE A 42 8.84 -20.28 -38.06
CA ILE A 42 8.82 -21.75 -38.15
C ILE A 42 7.92 -22.23 -39.30
N GLY A 43 7.14 -21.34 -39.92
CA GLY A 43 6.20 -21.70 -40.99
C GLY A 43 4.97 -22.46 -40.50
N LYS A 44 4.73 -22.50 -39.19
CA LYS A 44 3.68 -23.35 -38.60
C LYS A 44 2.45 -22.53 -38.20
N LYS A 45 1.44 -22.56 -39.06
CA LYS A 45 0.15 -21.92 -38.81
C LYS A 45 -0.67 -22.70 -37.78
N VAL A 46 -0.96 -22.07 -36.65
CA VAL A 46 -1.77 -22.66 -35.55
C VAL A 46 -2.82 -21.70 -35.04
N GLY A 47 -3.90 -22.24 -34.48
CA GLY A 47 -4.90 -21.43 -33.79
C GLY A 47 -4.35 -20.84 -32.49
N VAL A 48 -4.80 -19.63 -32.14
CA VAL A 48 -4.39 -18.92 -30.91
C VAL A 48 -4.67 -19.76 -29.65
N GLU A 49 -5.78 -20.52 -29.63
CA GLU A 49 -6.11 -21.37 -28.49
C GLU A 49 -5.12 -22.54 -28.31
N THR A 50 -4.53 -23.04 -29.39
CA THR A 50 -3.46 -24.04 -29.33
C THR A 50 -2.23 -23.48 -28.60
N VAL A 51 -1.89 -22.22 -28.86
CA VAL A 51 -0.82 -21.51 -28.17
C VAL A 51 -1.19 -21.27 -26.69
N ARG A 52 -2.41 -20.81 -26.39
CA ARG A 52 -2.87 -20.62 -25.00
C ARG A 52 -2.83 -21.91 -24.19
N ARG A 53 -3.23 -23.04 -24.76
CA ARG A 53 -3.16 -24.35 -24.09
C ARG A 53 -1.73 -24.75 -23.77
N ALA A 54 -0.79 -24.53 -24.70
CA ALA A 54 0.63 -24.80 -24.46
C ALA A 54 1.20 -23.91 -23.34
N LEU A 55 0.84 -22.62 -23.32
CA LEU A 55 1.27 -21.68 -22.27
C LEU A 55 0.71 -22.05 -20.90
N ARG A 56 -0.60 -22.35 -20.81
CA ARG A 56 -1.24 -22.79 -19.55
C ARG A 56 -0.62 -24.08 -19.01
N LYS A 57 -0.30 -25.03 -19.90
CA LYS A 57 0.41 -26.28 -19.52
C LYS A 57 1.80 -26.00 -18.95
N ALA A 58 2.46 -24.93 -19.39
CA ALA A 58 3.74 -24.46 -18.84
C ALA A 58 3.58 -23.55 -17.60
N GLY A 59 2.37 -23.39 -17.06
CA GLY A 59 2.10 -22.55 -15.89
C GLY A 59 2.01 -21.04 -16.20
N LEU A 60 2.00 -20.64 -17.47
CA LEU A 60 1.86 -19.24 -17.88
C LEU A 60 0.39 -18.88 -18.05
N GLY A 61 -0.09 -17.95 -17.22
CA GLY A 61 -1.44 -17.38 -17.26
C GLY A 61 -1.42 -15.89 -17.62
N ALA A 62 -2.60 -15.36 -17.95
CA ALA A 62 -2.78 -13.92 -18.08
C ALA A 62 -2.73 -13.26 -16.70
N ILE A 63 -1.95 -12.17 -16.58
CA ILE A 63 -1.85 -11.38 -15.36
C ILE A 63 -2.01 -9.91 -15.76
N GLU A 64 -2.88 -9.20 -15.05
CA GLU A 64 -2.93 -7.73 -15.13
C GLU A 64 -1.75 -7.15 -14.35
N LYS A 65 -0.89 -6.39 -15.03
CA LYS A 65 0.23 -5.74 -14.35
C LYS A 65 -0.29 -4.58 -13.51
N PRO A 66 0.01 -4.52 -12.19
CA PRO A 66 -0.40 -3.39 -11.36
C PRO A 66 0.22 -2.09 -11.89
N LYS A 67 -0.59 -1.04 -11.99
CA LYS A 67 -0.13 0.31 -12.38
C LYS A 67 0.76 0.87 -11.27
N LYS A 68 2.07 0.90 -11.50
CA LYS A 68 3.07 1.44 -10.56
C LYS A 68 3.74 2.66 -11.17
N PRO A 69 3.96 3.74 -10.40
CA PRO A 69 4.73 4.88 -10.88
C PRO A 69 6.14 4.41 -11.24
N LEU A 70 6.67 4.93 -12.35
CA LEU A 70 8.04 4.65 -12.76
C LEU A 70 8.99 5.33 -11.78
N LEU A 71 9.79 4.53 -11.07
CA LEU A 71 10.80 5.05 -10.16
C LEU A 71 12.10 5.28 -10.92
N SER A 72 12.72 6.44 -10.70
CA SER A 72 14.07 6.69 -11.20
C SER A 72 15.08 5.77 -10.51
N ALA A 73 16.18 5.45 -11.18
CA ALA A 73 17.25 4.65 -10.60
C ALA A 73 17.83 5.25 -9.30
N LYS A 74 17.81 6.59 -9.17
CA LYS A 74 18.19 7.31 -7.95
C LYS A 74 17.23 7.00 -6.80
N ILE A 75 15.92 7.07 -7.04
CA ILE A 75 14.89 6.77 -6.02
C ILE A 75 14.99 5.31 -5.58
N ILE A 76 15.21 4.37 -6.51
CA ILE A 76 15.38 2.95 -6.19
C ILE A 76 16.57 2.74 -5.25
N ARG A 77 17.73 3.33 -5.57
CA ARG A 77 18.94 3.23 -4.72
C ARG A 77 18.71 3.82 -3.32
N ASN A 78 18.09 5.01 -3.25
CA ASN A 78 17.81 5.65 -1.98
C ASN A 78 16.86 4.82 -1.11
N ARG A 79 15.77 4.30 -1.70
CA ARG A 79 14.81 3.45 -0.99
C ARG A 79 15.43 2.14 -0.53
N LEU A 80 16.28 1.53 -1.35
CA LEU A 80 16.98 0.30 -0.99
C LEU A 80 17.99 0.54 0.14
N SER A 81 18.77 1.62 0.06
CA SER A 81 19.71 2.02 1.11
C SER A 81 18.97 2.23 2.43
N TRP A 82 17.87 2.98 2.41
CA TRP A 82 17.06 3.23 3.60
C TRP A 82 16.52 1.93 4.20
N TYR A 83 15.98 1.03 3.38
CA TYR A 83 15.50 -0.27 3.84
C TYR A 83 16.62 -1.10 4.48
N ILE A 84 17.81 -1.17 3.88
CA ILE A 84 18.92 -1.94 4.43
C ILE A 84 19.35 -1.36 5.78
N THR A 85 19.46 -0.03 5.89
CA THR A 85 19.82 0.64 7.15
C THR A 85 18.80 0.42 8.26
N HIS A 86 17.51 0.35 7.93
CA HIS A 86 16.41 0.24 8.89
C HIS A 86 15.76 -1.15 8.88
N LYS A 87 16.46 -2.16 8.36
CA LYS A 87 15.89 -3.51 8.18
C LYS A 87 15.39 -4.10 9.50
N ASP A 88 16.10 -3.80 10.59
CA ASP A 88 15.85 -4.33 11.93
C ASP A 88 15.05 -3.38 12.83
N TRP A 89 14.64 -2.21 12.34
CA TRP A 89 13.79 -1.27 13.11
C TRP A 89 12.42 -1.85 13.43
N THR A 90 11.90 -2.69 12.53
CA THR A 90 10.68 -3.47 12.79
C THR A 90 11.04 -4.72 13.58
N MET A 91 11.58 -4.55 14.79
CA MET A 91 11.67 -5.67 15.73
C MET A 91 10.25 -6.17 15.98
N THR A 92 9.95 -7.37 15.51
CA THR A 92 8.67 -8.03 15.78
C THR A 92 8.70 -8.49 17.23
N VAL A 93 8.32 -7.60 18.15
CA VAL A 93 8.08 -7.99 19.54
C VAL A 93 6.94 -9.01 19.53
N LYS A 94 7.18 -10.20 20.11
CA LYS A 94 6.10 -11.16 20.33
C LYS A 94 5.02 -10.46 21.17
N HIS A 95 3.76 -10.49 20.71
CA HIS A 95 2.63 -9.98 21.47
C HIS A 95 2.60 -10.64 22.86
N GLY A 96 2.46 -9.86 23.94
CA GLY A 96 2.39 -10.39 25.31
C GLY A 96 3.23 -9.64 26.38
N GLY A 97 4.01 -8.62 26.02
CA GLY A 97 4.86 -7.86 26.94
C GLY A 97 4.19 -6.66 27.64
N GLY A 98 2.86 -6.58 27.61
CA GLY A 98 2.14 -5.35 27.97
C GLY A 98 2.23 -4.28 26.86
N SER A 99 1.40 -3.25 26.98
CA SER A 99 1.34 -2.13 26.05
C SER A 99 1.26 -0.83 26.82
N ILE A 100 1.96 0.20 26.35
CA ILE A 100 1.74 1.56 26.79
C ILE A 100 0.92 2.29 25.73
N THR A 101 -0.11 3.00 26.17
CA THR A 101 -0.90 3.86 25.30
C THR A 101 -0.43 5.29 25.54
N LEU A 102 -0.08 5.99 24.46
CA LEU A 102 0.34 7.38 24.48
C LEU A 102 -0.59 8.17 23.57
N TRP A 103 -0.87 9.42 23.93
CA TRP A 103 -1.48 10.38 23.03
C TRP A 103 -0.51 11.52 22.82
N SER A 104 -0.45 12.00 21.57
CA SER A 104 0.33 13.18 21.21
C SER A 104 -0.24 13.80 19.95
N ALA A 105 0.03 15.08 19.75
CA ALA A 105 -0.20 15.77 18.49
C ALA A 105 1.13 16.21 17.87
N ILE A 106 1.18 16.27 16.54
CA ILE A 106 2.35 16.76 15.80
C ILE A 106 1.90 17.94 14.96
N THR A 107 2.74 18.98 14.91
CA THR A 107 2.50 20.19 14.14
C THR A 107 3.59 20.39 13.11
N TYR A 108 3.39 21.32 12.18
CA TYR A 108 4.47 21.77 11.28
C TYR A 108 5.67 22.34 12.04
N ALA A 109 5.44 22.97 13.19
CA ALA A 109 6.48 23.54 14.03
C ALA A 109 7.34 22.47 14.73
N GLY A 110 6.85 21.23 14.81
CA GLY A 110 7.53 20.11 15.45
C GLY A 110 6.60 19.23 16.26
N VAL A 111 7.21 18.36 17.07
CA VAL A 111 6.51 17.44 17.98
C VAL A 111 5.80 18.25 19.06
N GLY A 112 4.49 17.99 19.22
CA GLY A 112 3.67 18.57 20.27
C GLY A 112 3.78 17.81 21.58
N TRP A 113 2.88 18.10 22.51
CA TRP A 113 2.89 17.50 23.83
C TRP A 113 2.38 16.06 23.77
N MET A 114 2.82 15.27 24.74
CA MET A 114 2.53 13.84 24.81
C MET A 114 2.20 13.46 26.24
N CYS A 115 1.14 12.66 26.40
CA CYS A 115 0.75 12.11 27.69
C CYS A 115 0.61 10.59 27.62
N LYS A 116 0.84 9.94 28.78
CA LYS A 116 0.63 8.51 28.94
C LYS A 116 -0.78 8.24 29.41
N ILE A 117 -1.46 7.35 28.71
CA ILE A 117 -2.80 6.91 29.02
C ILE A 117 -2.72 5.58 29.76
N ASN A 118 -3.11 5.61 31.03
CA ASN A 118 -3.05 4.44 31.91
C ASN A 118 -4.32 3.59 31.88
N VAL A 119 -5.40 4.08 31.26
CA VAL A 119 -6.72 3.43 31.21
C VAL A 119 -7.22 3.32 29.78
N ASN A 120 -8.30 2.58 29.54
CA ASN A 120 -8.97 2.66 28.24
C ASN A 120 -9.52 4.08 28.06
N MET A 121 -9.09 4.76 27.00
CA MET A 121 -9.52 6.13 26.72
C MET A 121 -11.00 6.15 26.34
N ASP A 122 -11.80 6.84 27.15
CA ASP A 122 -13.18 7.20 26.85
C ASP A 122 -13.25 8.63 26.29
N LYS A 123 -14.48 9.10 26.05
CA LYS A 123 -14.72 10.42 25.44
C LYS A 123 -14.44 11.57 26.42
N GLU A 124 -14.62 11.33 27.72
CA GLU A 124 -14.32 12.30 28.79
C GLU A 124 -12.82 12.51 28.90
N LEU A 125 -12.03 11.44 29.02
CA LEU A 125 -10.57 11.52 29.05
C LEU A 125 -10.02 12.10 27.74
N TYR A 126 -10.60 11.73 26.60
CA TYR A 126 -10.18 12.34 25.33
C TYR A 126 -10.42 13.86 25.33
N LYS A 127 -11.57 14.32 25.82
CA LYS A 127 -11.85 15.76 25.93
C LYS A 127 -10.85 16.45 26.86
N GLU A 128 -10.53 15.86 28.02
CA GLU A 128 -9.52 16.41 28.94
C GLU A 128 -8.16 16.55 28.24
N ILE A 129 -7.77 15.55 27.44
CA ILE A 129 -6.53 15.58 26.67
C ILE A 129 -6.51 16.71 25.63
N LEU A 130 -7.67 17.01 25.03
CA LEU A 130 -7.79 18.15 24.11
C LEU A 130 -7.70 19.50 24.83
N GLU A 131 -8.23 19.57 26.06
CA GLU A 131 -8.21 20.78 26.89
C GLU A 131 -6.81 21.11 27.41
N ASP A 132 -5.94 20.12 27.57
CA ASP A 132 -4.60 20.31 28.14
C ASP A 132 -3.49 20.10 27.08
N GLU A 133 -3.21 18.87 26.65
CA GLU A 133 -2.06 18.57 25.81
C GLU A 133 -2.20 19.07 24.37
N LEU A 134 -3.40 19.03 23.79
CA LEU A 134 -3.61 19.65 22.47
C LEU A 134 -3.48 21.16 22.57
N GLU A 135 -4.03 21.77 23.61
CA GLU A 135 -3.99 23.22 23.80
C GLU A 135 -2.56 23.72 23.91
N CYS A 136 -1.74 23.09 24.74
CA CYS A 136 -0.32 23.38 24.84
C CYS A 136 0.40 23.20 23.50
N THR A 137 0.04 22.16 22.73
CA THR A 137 0.62 21.91 21.40
C THR A 137 0.26 23.01 20.41
N ILE A 138 -0.98 23.51 20.45
CA ILE A 138 -1.43 24.61 19.61
C ILE A 138 -0.68 25.88 19.98
N GLU A 139 -0.64 26.26 21.26
CA GLU A 139 0.07 27.45 21.73
C GLU A 139 1.55 27.43 21.32
N TYR A 140 2.20 26.29 21.49
CA TYR A 140 3.57 26.07 21.01
C TYR A 140 3.71 26.37 19.51
N GLY A 141 2.79 25.84 18.69
CA GLY A 141 2.77 26.06 17.24
C GLY A 141 2.53 27.52 16.87
N LEU A 142 1.57 28.18 17.53
CA LEU A 142 1.24 29.60 17.31
C LEU A 142 2.45 30.49 17.62
N ASN A 143 3.07 30.29 18.79
CA ASN A 143 4.23 31.07 19.24
C ASN A 143 5.45 30.89 18.33
N ARG A 144 5.64 29.68 17.79
CA ARG A 144 6.80 29.36 16.95
C ARG A 144 6.64 29.81 15.49
N LEU A 145 5.42 29.82 14.97
CA LEU A 145 5.14 30.11 13.57
C LEU A 145 4.50 31.49 13.33
N GLY A 146 4.07 32.18 14.39
CA GLY A 146 3.38 33.47 14.30
C GLY A 146 1.98 33.37 13.71
N PHE A 147 1.31 32.22 13.87
CA PHE A 147 -0.07 32.04 13.41
C PHE A 147 -1.08 32.50 14.45
N GLU A 148 -2.27 32.81 13.96
CA GLU A 148 -3.46 33.01 14.78
C GLU A 148 -4.24 31.70 14.92
N ARG A 149 -4.99 31.57 16.03
CA ARG A 149 -5.69 30.33 16.38
C ARG A 149 -6.68 29.85 15.30
N HIS A 150 -7.34 30.76 14.59
CA HIS A 150 -8.28 30.41 13.51
C HIS A 150 -7.62 29.82 12.26
N GLN A 151 -6.32 30.00 12.11
CA GLN A 151 -5.53 29.41 11.03
C GLN A 151 -5.14 27.95 11.32
N VAL A 152 -5.38 27.48 12.54
CA VAL A 152 -5.09 26.10 12.93
C VAL A 152 -6.15 25.16 12.35
N ILE A 153 -5.65 24.09 11.76
CA ILE A 153 -6.46 22.96 11.29
C ILE A 153 -6.10 21.75 12.15
N PHE A 154 -7.01 21.33 13.02
CA PHE A 154 -6.88 20.13 13.84
C PHE A 154 -7.39 18.90 13.07
N GLN A 155 -6.60 17.83 13.03
CA GLN A 155 -6.96 16.58 12.38
C GLN A 155 -6.93 15.43 13.40
N HIS A 156 -8.00 14.65 13.44
CA HIS A 156 -8.09 13.38 14.16
C HIS A 156 -8.88 12.36 13.32
N ASP A 157 -8.90 11.09 13.72
CA ASP A 157 -9.68 10.05 13.05
C ASP A 157 -11.14 10.00 13.54
N ASN A 158 -11.96 9.16 12.89
CA ASN A 158 -13.39 9.02 13.17
C ASN A 158 -13.71 8.01 14.29
N ASP A 159 -12.79 7.77 15.22
CA ASP A 159 -13.04 6.85 16.34
C ASP A 159 -14.32 7.27 17.12
N PRO A 160 -15.16 6.31 17.57
CA PRO A 160 -16.40 6.61 18.30
C PRO A 160 -16.26 7.61 19.46
N LYS A 161 -15.11 7.63 20.15
CA LYS A 161 -14.88 8.60 21.25
C LYS A 161 -14.64 10.01 20.71
N HIS A 162 -13.89 10.16 19.62
CA HIS A 162 -13.61 11.44 18.97
C HIS A 162 -14.85 12.05 18.32
N THR A 163 -15.75 11.19 17.83
CA THR A 163 -17.00 11.60 17.17
C THR A 163 -18.20 11.70 18.12
N SER A 164 -17.97 11.50 19.42
CA SER A 164 -18.98 11.60 20.46
C SER A 164 -19.56 13.02 20.57
N LYS A 165 -20.79 13.13 21.08
CA LYS A 165 -21.48 14.42 21.25
C LYS A 165 -20.68 15.41 22.09
N VAL A 166 -20.14 14.95 23.22
CA VAL A 166 -19.36 15.77 24.17
C VAL A 166 -18.14 16.39 23.49
N VAL A 167 -17.41 15.59 22.71
CA VAL A 167 -16.20 16.05 22.01
C VAL A 167 -16.54 16.98 20.86
N LYS A 168 -17.57 16.67 20.07
CA LYS A 168 -18.04 17.55 19.00
C LYS A 168 -18.49 18.91 19.51
N GLU A 169 -19.27 18.95 20.58
CA GLU A 169 -19.72 20.20 21.20
C GLU A 169 -18.56 21.01 21.78
N TYR A 170 -17.54 20.34 22.34
CA TYR A 170 -16.32 21.00 22.80
C TYR A 170 -15.54 21.61 21.62
N LEU A 171 -15.30 20.84 20.55
CA LEU A 171 -14.54 21.29 19.39
C LEU A 171 -15.25 22.43 18.62
N GLN A 172 -16.58 22.42 18.56
CA GLN A 172 -17.37 23.50 17.95
C GLN A 172 -17.22 24.86 18.66
N LYS A 173 -16.84 24.86 19.95
CA LYS A 173 -16.61 26.08 20.73
C LYS A 173 -15.20 26.64 20.54
N GLN A 174 -14.30 25.87 19.92
CA GLN A 174 -12.92 26.29 19.70
C GLN A 174 -12.83 27.22 18.51
N SER A 175 -11.84 28.11 18.54
CA SER A 175 -11.61 29.06 17.45
C SER A 175 -10.72 28.50 16.33
N TYR A 176 -10.37 27.21 16.36
CA TYR A 176 -9.66 26.51 15.28
C TYR A 176 -10.60 25.59 14.49
N THR A 177 -10.19 25.21 13.28
CA THR A 177 -11.01 24.37 12.39
C THR A 177 -10.67 22.89 12.56
N VAL A 178 -11.68 22.01 12.59
CA VAL A 178 -11.48 20.55 12.58
C VAL A 178 -11.59 20.03 11.14
N LEU A 179 -10.55 19.32 10.68
CA LEU A 179 -10.52 18.70 9.34
C LEU A 179 -11.48 17.53 9.26
N GLN A 180 -12.31 17.50 8.22
CA GLN A 180 -13.17 16.35 7.92
C GLN A 180 -12.32 15.16 7.47
N TRP A 181 -12.38 14.05 8.22
CA TRP A 181 -11.63 12.83 7.92
C TRP A 181 -12.52 11.83 7.14
N PRO A 182 -12.04 11.24 6.03
CA PRO A 182 -12.81 10.24 5.29
C PRO A 182 -13.04 8.97 6.12
N ALA A 183 -14.15 8.30 5.85
CA ALA A 183 -14.46 6.97 6.39
C ALA A 183 -13.77 5.86 5.59
#